data_AF-A0A9P6JPV9-F1
#
_entry.id   AF-A0A9P6JPV9-F1
#
_cell.length_a   1.000
_cell.length_b   1.000
_cell.length_c   1.000
_cell.angle_alpha   90.00
_cell.angle_beta   90.00
_cell.angle_gamma   90.00
#
_symmetry.space_group_name_H-M   'P 1'
#
loop_
_entity.id
_entity.type
_entity.pdbx_description
1 polymer ?
#
loop_
_entity_poly.entity_id
_entity_poly.type
_entity_poly.pdbx_seq_one_letter_code
_entity_poly.pdbx_strand_id
1 'polypeptide(L)'
;MTDLPPDILDKICSLLDANALRACIAAPSLFTSVAERHLYSAIDLSPRGTINEGSSVTLNRRQLYNLLKEKPHVSVHIRIRLVIKSEDAVAWFSGSDTKDNYDVPELPCLRALSLETGEAIGENGLRWTSLPQALRLYWEGLVRIPSIEAVAVQDIYDFPLRILDLATSAKQLRLNGGSHTFKISSATTTSVIQSASLTLHRDQIKTIECFKWFYHAPKEISRLSGLHTLHFRSNMRTEFAILSRLFQSCSGTLQELTVDIAEPANMILYQWKEYTSK
;
A
#
# COMPACT_ATOMS: atom_id res chain seq x y z
N MET A 1 32.44 7.79 -26.71
CA MET A 1 31.32 6.87 -26.48
C MET A 1 30.11 7.73 -26.24
N THR A 2 29.06 7.56 -27.03
CA THR A 2 27.81 8.33 -26.88
C THR A 2 27.03 7.77 -25.70
N ASP A 3 27.03 8.47 -24.58
CA ASP A 3 26.23 8.10 -23.42
C ASP A 3 24.76 8.19 -23.78
N LEU A 4 24.02 7.10 -23.57
CA LEU A 4 22.57 7.09 -23.70
C LEU A 4 21.98 8.07 -22.68
N PRO A 5 20.96 8.88 -23.06
CA PRO A 5 20.28 9.75 -22.10
C PRO A 5 19.71 8.94 -20.93
N PRO A 6 19.80 9.46 -19.68
CA PRO A 6 19.37 8.76 -18.48
C PRO A 6 17.89 8.33 -18.53
N ASP A 7 17.03 9.12 -19.19
CA ASP A 7 15.60 8.83 -19.32
C ASP A 7 15.34 7.59 -20.20
N ILE A 8 16.19 7.37 -21.21
CA ILE A 8 16.08 6.19 -22.09
C ILE A 8 16.52 4.94 -21.33
N LEU A 9 17.60 5.03 -20.55
CA LEU A 9 18.06 3.93 -19.70
C LEU A 9 16.99 3.57 -18.65
N ASP A 10 16.38 4.58 -18.03
CA ASP A 10 15.30 4.38 -17.08
C ASP A 10 14.11 3.67 -17.72
N LYS A 11 13.70 4.12 -18.92
CA LYS A 11 12.60 3.51 -19.65
C LYS A 11 12.90 2.07 -20.05
N ILE A 12 14.12 1.78 -20.51
CA ILE A 12 14.54 0.41 -20.83
C ILE A 12 14.44 -0.47 -19.58
N CYS A 13 15.08 -0.07 -18.48
CA CYS A 13 15.07 -0.86 -17.24
C CYS A 13 13.65 -1.05 -16.67
N SER A 14 12.74 -0.08 -16.84
CA SER A 14 11.34 -0.22 -16.41
C SER A 14 10.56 -1.32 -17.15
N LEU A 15 11.05 -1.77 -18.29
CA LEU A 15 10.43 -2.81 -19.13
C LEU A 15 11.11 -4.19 -18.98
N LEU A 16 12.21 -4.27 -18.23
CA LEU A 16 12.95 -5.50 -18.03
C LEU A 16 12.41 -6.30 -16.84
N ASP A 17 12.47 -7.63 -16.93
CA ASP A 17 12.20 -8.51 -15.80
C ASP A 17 13.38 -8.54 -14.81
N ALA A 18 13.19 -9.20 -13.67
CA ALA A 18 14.21 -9.29 -12.62
C ALA A 18 15.51 -9.96 -13.11
N ASN A 19 15.46 -10.90 -14.07
CA ASN A 19 16.64 -11.60 -14.56
C ASN A 19 17.46 -10.71 -15.50
N ALA A 20 16.78 -10.01 -16.42
CA ALA A 20 17.39 -9.04 -17.29
C ALA A 20 17.97 -7.85 -16.49
N LEU A 21 17.28 -7.40 -15.44
CA LEU A 21 17.82 -6.37 -14.53
C LEU A 21 19.08 -6.85 -13.79
N ARG A 22 19.11 -8.10 -13.30
CA ARG A 22 20.33 -8.69 -12.71
C ARG A 22 21.46 -8.78 -13.72
N ALA A 23 21.17 -9.13 -14.97
CA ALA A 23 22.16 -9.13 -16.04
C ALA A 23 22.69 -7.72 -16.30
N CYS A 24 21.83 -6.71 -16.34
CA CYS A 24 22.21 -5.30 -16.47
C CYS A 24 23.08 -4.81 -15.31
N ILE A 25 22.87 -5.31 -14.09
CA ILE A 25 23.72 -4.98 -12.93
C ILE A 25 25.12 -5.59 -13.08
N ALA A 26 25.23 -6.79 -13.65
CA ALA A 26 26.50 -7.46 -13.93
C ALA A 26 27.21 -6.92 -15.20
N ALA A 27 26.50 -6.17 -16.03
CA ALA A 27 26.99 -5.56 -17.26
C ALA A 27 27.75 -4.23 -16.98
N PRO A 28 28.14 -3.45 -18.01
CA PRO A 28 28.88 -2.20 -17.82
C PRO A 28 28.19 -1.21 -16.86
N SER A 29 29.00 -0.42 -16.15
CA SER A 29 28.61 0.49 -15.07
C SER A 29 27.48 1.48 -15.40
N LEU A 30 27.25 1.75 -16.70
CA LEU A 30 26.18 2.61 -17.19
C LEU A 30 24.79 2.14 -16.74
N PHE A 31 24.54 0.82 -16.70
CA PHE A 31 23.24 0.28 -16.34
C PHE A 31 23.11 -0.02 -14.85
N THR A 32 24.22 -0.18 -14.12
CA THR A 32 24.20 -0.72 -12.76
C THR A 32 23.29 0.07 -11.82
N SER A 33 23.46 1.40 -11.73
CA SER A 33 22.67 2.21 -10.80
C SER A 33 21.16 2.23 -11.16
N VAL A 34 20.85 2.34 -12.46
CA VAL A 34 19.45 2.38 -12.94
C VAL A 34 18.79 1.01 -12.77
N ALA A 35 19.48 -0.06 -13.12
CA ALA A 35 18.99 -1.43 -12.98
C ALA A 35 18.83 -1.83 -11.51
N GLU A 36 19.76 -1.45 -10.61
CA GLU A 36 19.61 -1.66 -9.16
C GLU A 36 18.36 -0.93 -8.65
N ARG A 37 18.16 0.33 -9.04
CA ARG A 37 16.96 1.10 -8.64
C ARG A 37 15.68 0.38 -9.04
N HIS A 38 15.58 -0.14 -10.26
CA HIS A 38 14.40 -0.86 -10.73
C HIS A 38 14.25 -2.24 -10.07
N LEU A 39 15.34 -3.00 -9.95
CA LEU A 39 15.33 -4.34 -9.37
C LEU A 39 14.89 -4.31 -7.89
N TYR A 40 15.36 -3.32 -7.14
CA TYR A 40 15.06 -3.18 -5.72
C TYR A 40 13.89 -2.22 -5.44
N SER A 41 13.26 -1.66 -6.49
CA SER A 41 12.09 -0.77 -6.36
C SER A 41 10.88 -1.44 -5.71
N ALA A 42 10.83 -2.78 -5.72
CA ALA A 42 9.81 -3.58 -5.06
C ALA A 42 10.45 -4.90 -4.59
N ILE A 43 10.61 -5.05 -3.28
CA ILE A 43 11.06 -6.29 -2.65
C ILE A 43 9.86 -6.92 -1.96
N ASP A 44 9.54 -8.15 -2.37
CA ASP A 44 8.49 -8.92 -1.74
C ASP A 44 9.08 -9.68 -0.54
N LEU A 45 8.56 -9.42 0.65
CA LEU A 45 8.90 -10.20 1.83
C LEU A 45 8.08 -11.48 1.87
N SER A 46 8.78 -12.62 1.77
CA SER A 46 8.21 -13.97 1.88
C SER A 46 8.95 -14.75 2.97
N PRO A 47 8.26 -15.59 3.76
CA PRO A 47 8.88 -16.30 4.87
C PRO A 47 9.88 -17.33 4.35
N ARG A 48 9.58 -17.94 3.20
CA ARG A 48 10.39 -19.00 2.60
C ARG A 48 11.48 -18.46 1.67
N GLY A 49 11.44 -17.17 1.33
CA GLY A 49 12.32 -16.59 0.31
C GLY A 49 12.20 -17.31 -1.04
N THR A 50 11.04 -17.91 -1.31
CA THR A 50 10.79 -18.66 -2.53
C THR A 50 10.89 -17.71 -3.72
N ILE A 51 11.68 -18.10 -4.71
CA ILE A 51 11.81 -17.37 -5.96
C ILE A 51 10.46 -17.50 -6.68
N ASN A 52 9.60 -16.49 -6.56
CA ASN A 52 8.49 -16.38 -7.50
C ASN A 52 9.09 -16.17 -8.89
N GLU A 53 8.50 -16.79 -9.91
CA GLU A 53 8.82 -16.55 -11.33
C GLU A 53 8.38 -15.15 -11.82
N GLY A 54 7.98 -14.28 -10.89
CA GLY A 54 7.52 -12.91 -11.16
C GLY A 54 8.67 -11.91 -11.34
N SER A 55 8.27 -10.67 -11.66
CA SER A 55 9.18 -9.54 -11.89
C SER A 55 9.77 -8.94 -10.61
N SER A 56 9.36 -9.38 -9.42
CA SER A 56 9.79 -8.83 -8.12
C SER A 56 10.85 -9.70 -7.44
N VAL A 57 11.75 -9.06 -6.68
CA VAL A 57 12.74 -9.77 -5.88
C VAL A 57 12.10 -10.21 -4.58
N THR A 58 11.94 -11.52 -4.41
CA THR A 58 11.41 -12.10 -3.17
C THR A 58 12.54 -12.41 -2.20
N LEU A 59 12.51 -11.85 -0.99
CA LEU A 59 13.51 -12.06 0.06
C LEU A 59 12.83 -12.44 1.37
N ASN A 60 13.50 -13.27 2.18
CA ASN A 60 13.16 -13.38 3.59
C ASN A 60 13.79 -12.25 4.41
N ARG A 61 13.38 -12.12 5.68
CA ARG A 61 13.88 -11.08 6.61
C ARG A 61 15.41 -11.03 6.70
N ARG A 62 16.05 -12.20 6.80
CA ARG A 62 17.51 -12.31 6.95
C ARG A 62 18.23 -11.90 5.66
N GLN A 63 17.70 -12.29 4.51
CA GLN A 63 18.22 -11.90 3.21
C GLN A 63 18.09 -10.40 2.97
N LEU A 64 16.94 -9.79 3.34
CA LEU A 64 16.77 -8.35 3.26
C LEU A 64 17.75 -7.61 4.17
N TYR A 65 17.91 -8.06 5.42
CA TYR A 65 18.87 -7.47 6.35
C TYR A 65 20.30 -7.56 5.81
N ASN A 66 20.71 -8.72 5.30
CA ASN A 66 22.03 -8.90 4.70
C ASN A 66 22.21 -8.00 3.47
N LEU A 67 21.19 -7.90 2.60
CA LEU A 67 21.22 -7.01 1.44
C LEU A 67 21.41 -5.54 1.85
N LEU A 68 20.67 -5.08 2.87
CA LEU A 68 20.78 -3.71 3.37
C LEU A 68 22.12 -3.45 4.06
N LYS A 69 22.66 -4.46 4.74
CA LYS A 69 23.98 -4.38 5.38
C LYS A 69 25.11 -4.33 4.36
N GLU A 70 25.03 -5.12 3.29
CA GLU A 70 26.04 -5.21 2.23
C GLU A 70 25.95 -4.06 1.23
N LYS A 71 24.73 -3.58 0.94
CA LYS A 71 24.45 -2.51 -0.01
C LYS A 71 23.58 -1.40 0.61
N PRO A 72 24.12 -0.58 1.53
CA PRO A 72 23.34 0.46 2.20
C PRO A 72 22.73 1.49 1.23
N HIS A 73 23.38 1.74 0.09
CA HIS A 73 22.90 2.69 -0.93
C HIS A 73 21.62 2.22 -1.62
N VAL A 74 21.35 0.91 -1.68
CA VAL A 74 20.13 0.38 -2.30
C VAL A 74 18.89 0.77 -1.48
N SER A 75 19.08 1.04 -0.19
CA SER A 75 18.00 1.33 0.75
C SER A 75 17.13 2.52 0.37
N VAL A 76 17.68 3.54 -0.32
CA VAL A 76 16.89 4.70 -0.79
C VAL A 76 15.93 4.36 -1.92
N HIS A 77 16.12 3.20 -2.56
CA HIS A 77 15.29 2.71 -3.66
C HIS A 77 14.33 1.60 -3.22
N ILE A 78 14.49 1.04 -2.00
CA ILE A 78 13.69 -0.10 -1.55
C ILE A 78 12.27 0.33 -1.17
N ARG A 79 11.30 -0.36 -1.79
CA ARG A 79 9.92 -0.44 -1.31
C ARG A 79 9.67 -1.88 -0.88
N ILE A 80 9.28 -2.08 0.37
CA ILE A 80 8.92 -3.41 0.85
C ILE A 80 7.44 -3.63 0.58
N ARG A 81 7.14 -4.74 -0.09
CA ARG A 81 5.81 -5.30 -0.18
C ARG A 81 5.78 -6.56 0.67
N LEU A 82 4.94 -6.55 1.70
CA LEU A 82 4.61 -7.75 2.44
C LEU A 82 3.43 -8.42 1.73
N VAL A 83 3.76 -9.37 0.86
CA VAL A 83 2.76 -10.14 0.12
C VAL A 83 2.41 -11.37 0.95
N ILE A 84 1.20 -11.42 1.47
CA ILE A 84 0.69 -12.59 2.20
C ILE A 84 -0.12 -13.44 1.22
N LYS A 85 0.46 -14.55 0.78
CA LYS A 85 -0.28 -15.59 0.05
C LYS A 85 -1.00 -16.48 1.08
N SER A 86 -2.20 -16.97 0.76
CA SER A 86 -2.97 -17.80 1.72
C SER A 86 -2.23 -19.08 2.10
N GLU A 87 -1.49 -19.66 1.15
CA GLU A 87 -0.66 -20.85 1.37
C GLU A 87 0.55 -20.55 2.27
N ASP A 88 1.13 -19.36 2.13
CA ASP A 88 2.29 -18.91 2.91
C ASP A 88 1.90 -18.40 4.29
N ALA A 89 0.65 -17.95 4.49
CA ALA A 89 0.16 -17.54 5.79
C ALA A 89 0.41 -18.65 6.82
N VAL A 90 0.12 -19.91 6.50
CA VAL A 90 0.44 -21.02 7.42
C VAL A 90 1.95 -21.15 7.65
N ALA A 91 2.77 -20.98 6.61
CA ALA A 91 4.23 -21.13 6.67
C ALA A 91 4.95 -20.06 7.49
N TRP A 92 4.45 -18.82 7.50
CA TRP A 92 4.95 -17.76 8.37
C TRP A 92 4.87 -18.14 9.86
N PHE A 93 3.95 -19.04 10.25
CA PHE A 93 3.54 -19.20 11.65
C PHE A 93 3.51 -20.63 12.17
N SER A 94 3.67 -21.64 11.32
CA SER A 94 3.87 -23.03 11.76
C SER A 94 5.32 -23.33 12.17
N GLY A 95 6.25 -22.38 11.95
CA GLY A 95 7.60 -22.44 12.50
C GLY A 95 7.58 -22.29 14.02
N SER A 96 7.97 -23.35 14.73
CA SER A 96 8.07 -23.43 16.19
C SER A 96 9.10 -22.48 16.83
N ASP A 97 9.81 -21.66 16.05
CA ASP A 97 10.76 -20.64 16.50
C ASP A 97 10.06 -19.39 17.06
N THR A 98 9.07 -19.62 17.91
CA THR A 98 8.29 -18.62 18.66
C THR A 98 9.11 -17.82 19.68
N LYS A 99 10.43 -18.07 19.80
CA LYS A 99 11.32 -17.39 20.75
C LYS A 99 12.40 -16.51 20.13
N ASP A 100 12.71 -16.67 18.84
CA ASP A 100 13.68 -15.79 18.19
C ASP A 100 12.99 -14.53 17.68
N ASN A 101 12.77 -13.64 18.65
CA ASN A 101 12.56 -12.20 18.53
C ASN A 101 12.02 -11.73 17.16
N TYR A 102 10.73 -11.40 17.16
CA TYR A 102 10.15 -10.40 16.26
C TYR A 102 10.67 -8.99 16.59
N ASP A 103 11.94 -8.86 16.95
CA ASP A 103 12.61 -7.55 16.91
C ASP A 103 12.50 -7.11 15.46
N VAL A 104 11.73 -6.05 15.26
CA VAL A 104 11.64 -5.37 13.97
C VAL A 104 13.08 -4.92 13.72
N PRO A 105 13.80 -5.53 12.76
CA PRO A 105 15.13 -5.04 12.45
C PRO A 105 14.98 -3.55 12.15
N GLU A 106 15.86 -2.72 12.70
CA GLU A 106 15.91 -1.33 12.30
C GLU A 106 16.12 -1.33 10.79
N LEU A 107 15.06 -1.03 10.04
CA LEU A 107 15.07 -0.84 8.60
C LEU A 107 15.03 0.69 8.39
N PRO A 108 16.08 1.44 8.76
CA PRO A 108 16.03 2.89 8.91
C PRO A 108 15.67 3.63 7.62
N CYS A 109 15.78 2.96 6.47
CA CYS A 109 15.61 3.56 5.16
C CYS A 109 14.34 3.09 4.44
N LEU A 110 13.44 2.40 5.13
CA LEU A 110 12.22 1.91 4.50
C LEU A 110 11.27 3.06 4.16
N ARG A 111 11.01 3.30 2.86
CA ARG A 111 10.12 4.39 2.42
C ARG A 111 8.70 4.00 2.10
N ALA A 112 8.48 2.74 1.75
CA ALA A 112 7.16 2.27 1.38
C ALA A 112 6.92 0.87 1.93
N LEU A 113 5.68 0.67 2.37
CA LEU A 113 5.22 -0.53 3.02
C LEU A 113 3.86 -0.92 2.44
N SER A 114 3.74 -2.12 1.89
CA SER A 114 2.48 -2.61 1.31
C SER A 114 2.06 -3.94 1.94
N LEU A 115 0.77 -4.10 2.28
CA LEU A 115 0.17 -5.35 2.76
C LEU A 115 -0.80 -5.83 1.72
N GLU A 116 -0.47 -6.90 1.01
CA GLU A 116 -1.23 -7.35 -0.16
C GLU A 116 -1.55 -8.84 -0.06
N THR A 117 -2.71 -9.26 -0.55
CA THR A 117 -2.97 -10.68 -0.81
C THR A 117 -2.47 -11.04 -2.20
N GLY A 118 -1.60 -12.05 -2.32
CA GLY A 118 -0.95 -12.37 -3.59
C GLY A 118 -1.86 -12.96 -4.69
N GLU A 119 -3.12 -13.27 -4.38
CA GLU A 119 -4.11 -13.77 -5.34
C GLU A 119 -5.46 -13.10 -5.13
N ALA A 120 -6.28 -13.04 -6.17
CA ALA A 120 -7.69 -12.64 -6.08
C ALA A 120 -8.46 -13.74 -5.33
N ILE A 121 -8.29 -13.76 -4.01
CA ILE A 121 -9.06 -14.65 -3.15
C ILE A 121 -10.51 -14.18 -3.30
N GLY A 122 -11.40 -15.08 -3.72
CA GLY A 122 -12.82 -14.77 -3.98
C GLY A 122 -13.58 -14.28 -2.74
N GLU A 123 -14.82 -14.71 -2.54
CA GLU A 123 -15.64 -14.23 -1.41
C GLU A 123 -15.04 -14.51 -0.01
N ASN A 124 -13.99 -15.34 0.07
CA ASN A 124 -13.27 -15.71 1.28
C ASN A 124 -11.91 -15.02 1.43
N GLY A 125 -11.77 -13.78 0.98
CA GLY A 125 -10.51 -13.06 1.09
C GLY A 125 -9.95 -12.94 2.50
N LEU A 126 -8.66 -12.59 2.58
CA LEU A 126 -7.90 -12.66 3.82
C LEU A 126 -8.38 -11.60 4.81
N ARG A 127 -8.91 -12.03 5.96
CA ARG A 127 -9.33 -11.13 7.04
C ARG A 127 -8.14 -10.76 7.92
N TRP A 128 -8.00 -9.48 8.26
CA TRP A 128 -7.03 -9.00 9.23
C TRP A 128 -7.11 -9.76 10.56
N THR A 129 -8.32 -10.05 11.04
CA THR A 129 -8.50 -10.80 12.29
C THR A 129 -8.07 -12.27 12.18
N SER A 130 -7.99 -12.81 10.97
CA SER A 130 -7.45 -14.16 10.72
C SER A 130 -5.93 -14.17 10.65
N LEU A 131 -5.28 -13.01 10.52
CA LEU A 131 -3.82 -12.91 10.58
C LEU A 131 -3.33 -13.22 12.00
N PRO A 132 -2.26 -14.03 12.12
CA PRO A 132 -1.66 -14.31 13.42
C PRO A 132 -1.20 -13.04 14.14
N GLN A 133 -1.32 -13.06 15.46
CA GLN A 133 -1.06 -11.88 16.30
C GLN A 133 0.36 -11.33 16.09
N ALA A 134 1.35 -12.21 15.94
CA ALA A 134 2.73 -11.81 15.68
C ALA A 134 2.87 -10.98 14.40
N LEU A 135 2.17 -11.36 13.32
CA LEU A 135 2.19 -10.60 12.06
C LEU A 135 1.52 -9.25 12.20
N ARG A 136 0.39 -9.20 12.90
CA ARG A 136 -0.32 -7.95 13.17
C ARG A 136 0.56 -6.98 13.94
N LEU A 137 1.21 -7.45 15.00
CA LEU A 137 2.16 -6.66 15.79
C LEU A 137 3.39 -6.24 14.97
N TYR A 138 3.92 -7.14 14.13
CA TYR A 138 5.04 -6.83 13.25
C TYR A 138 4.69 -5.74 12.25
N TRP A 139 3.53 -5.84 11.59
CA TRP A 139 3.02 -4.82 10.69
C TRP A 139 2.80 -3.48 11.39
N GLU A 140 2.17 -3.49 12.57
CA GLU A 140 2.00 -2.29 13.40
C GLU A 140 3.34 -1.66 13.79
N GLY A 141 4.37 -2.47 14.07
CA GLY A 141 5.72 -2.03 14.34
C GLY A 141 6.39 -1.41 13.11
N LEU A 142 6.24 -2.02 11.95
CA LEU A 142 6.75 -1.48 10.69
C LEU A 142 6.13 -0.12 10.37
N VAL A 143 4.80 0.01 10.45
CA VAL A 143 4.09 1.26 10.12
C VAL A 143 4.56 2.46 10.97
N ARG A 144 5.09 2.23 12.18
CA ARG A 144 5.63 3.28 13.06
C ARG A 144 7.00 3.81 12.63
N ILE A 145 7.66 3.17 11.67
CA ILE A 145 9.00 3.56 11.24
C ILE A 145 8.94 4.97 10.63
N PRO A 146 9.69 5.96 11.16
CA PRO A 146 9.59 7.35 10.71
C PRO A 146 10.03 7.61 9.27
N SER A 147 10.74 6.67 8.64
CA SER A 147 11.13 6.78 7.24
C SER A 147 10.05 6.33 6.25
N ILE A 148 8.95 5.71 6.73
CA ILE A 148 7.86 5.27 5.85
C ILE A 148 7.07 6.47 5.37
N GLU A 149 7.13 6.69 4.06
CA GLU A 149 6.41 7.74 3.35
C GLU A 149 5.17 7.21 2.61
N ALA A 150 5.08 5.91 2.36
CA ALA A 150 3.94 5.30 1.67
C ALA A 150 3.47 4.03 2.37
N VAL A 151 2.18 3.97 2.71
CA VAL A 151 1.53 2.77 3.25
C VAL A 151 0.43 2.33 2.29
N ALA A 152 0.46 1.07 1.90
CA ALA A 152 -0.55 0.46 1.08
C ALA A 152 -1.15 -0.77 1.79
N VAL A 153 -2.46 -0.93 1.71
CA VAL A 153 -3.19 -2.12 2.14
C VAL A 153 -4.10 -2.50 1.00
N GLN A 154 -3.96 -3.73 0.52
CA GLN A 154 -4.66 -4.25 -0.63
C GLN A 154 -5.30 -5.60 -0.31
N ASP A 155 -6.61 -5.69 -0.55
CA ASP A 155 -7.38 -6.95 -0.51
C ASP A 155 -7.38 -7.64 0.87
N ILE A 156 -7.20 -6.86 1.95
CA ILE A 156 -7.29 -7.31 3.34
C ILE A 156 -8.62 -6.86 3.95
N TYR A 157 -9.46 -7.83 4.29
CA TYR A 157 -10.76 -7.61 4.91
C TYR A 157 -10.61 -7.25 6.39
N ASP A 158 -11.52 -6.47 6.96
CA ASP A 158 -11.51 -6.08 8.38
C ASP A 158 -10.22 -5.37 8.86
N PHE A 159 -9.42 -4.77 7.96
CA PHE A 159 -8.20 -4.05 8.35
C PHE A 159 -8.51 -2.87 9.29
N PRO A 160 -7.90 -2.74 10.47
CA PRO A 160 -8.24 -1.68 11.40
C PRO A 160 -7.50 -0.38 11.05
N LEU A 161 -8.21 0.60 10.49
CA LEU A 161 -7.64 1.87 10.03
C LEU A 161 -6.89 2.66 11.10
N ARG A 162 -7.19 2.45 12.40
CA ARG A 162 -6.40 3.00 13.51
C ARG A 162 -4.91 2.62 13.46
N ILE A 163 -4.52 1.60 12.71
CA ILE A 163 -3.11 1.29 12.47
C ILE A 163 -2.45 2.40 11.64
N LEU A 164 -3.19 3.07 10.75
CA LEU A 164 -2.69 4.18 9.96
C LEU A 164 -2.42 5.43 10.81
N ASP A 165 -3.04 5.55 11.99
CA ASP A 165 -2.70 6.59 12.98
C ASP A 165 -1.24 6.49 13.45
N LEU A 166 -0.63 5.31 13.32
CA LEU A 166 0.77 5.05 13.64
C LEU A 166 1.72 5.50 12.52
N ALA A 167 1.20 5.71 11.31
CA ALA A 167 1.95 6.07 10.11
C ALA A 167 2.21 7.58 10.03
N THR A 168 2.79 8.16 11.09
CA THR A 168 2.89 9.63 11.25
C THR A 168 3.71 10.32 10.17
N SER A 169 4.64 9.61 9.54
CA SER A 169 5.46 10.11 8.43
C SER A 169 4.89 9.82 7.03
N ALA A 170 3.78 9.08 6.94
CA ALA A 170 3.24 8.64 5.66
C ALA A 170 2.65 9.82 4.88
N LYS A 171 3.18 10.00 3.66
CA LYS A 171 2.74 10.96 2.65
C LYS A 171 1.75 10.37 1.65
N GLN A 172 1.71 9.04 1.55
CA GLN A 172 0.85 8.33 0.62
C GLN A 172 0.18 7.18 1.36
N LEU A 173 -1.15 7.11 1.24
CA LEU A 173 -1.98 6.05 1.78
C LEU A 173 -2.77 5.45 0.62
N ARG A 174 -2.57 4.16 0.36
CA ARG A 174 -3.32 3.43 -0.66
C ARG A 174 -4.13 2.35 0.02
N LEU A 175 -5.45 2.46 -0.05
CA LEU A 175 -6.35 1.46 0.49
C LEU A 175 -7.13 0.89 -0.70
N ASN A 176 -6.73 -0.29 -1.11
CA ASN A 176 -7.43 -1.08 -2.11
C ASN A 176 -8.08 -2.26 -1.40
N GLY A 177 -9.27 -2.67 -1.82
CA GLY A 177 -9.66 -4.03 -1.46
C GLY A 177 -11.07 -4.43 -1.81
N GLY A 178 -11.26 -5.75 -1.77
CA GLY A 178 -12.56 -6.39 -1.70
C GLY A 178 -13.31 -6.06 -0.42
N SER A 179 -14.62 -5.80 -0.57
CA SER A 179 -15.65 -5.86 0.47
C SER A 179 -15.24 -5.62 1.93
N HIS A 180 -14.78 -4.40 2.22
CA HIS A 180 -14.33 -4.00 3.55
C HIS A 180 -15.48 -3.90 4.56
N THR A 181 -15.27 -4.44 5.76
CA THR A 181 -15.95 -3.99 7.00
C THR A 181 -14.89 -3.41 7.92
N PHE A 182 -14.62 -2.11 7.83
CA PHE A 182 -13.69 -1.47 8.77
C PHE A 182 -14.34 -1.43 10.16
N LYS A 183 -13.75 -2.12 11.15
CA LYS A 183 -14.23 -2.09 12.54
C LYS A 183 -13.74 -0.83 13.24
N ILE A 184 -14.69 0.00 13.67
CA ILE A 184 -14.46 1.16 14.53
C ILE A 184 -14.18 0.64 15.95
N SER A 185 -13.02 0.98 16.52
CA SER A 185 -12.78 0.81 17.96
C SER A 185 -12.75 2.20 18.60
N SER A 186 -13.54 2.42 19.65
CA SER A 186 -13.80 3.72 20.27
C SER A 186 -12.64 4.37 21.06
N ALA A 187 -11.39 4.25 20.61
CA ALA A 187 -10.22 4.78 21.31
C ALA A 187 -9.82 6.19 20.81
N THR A 188 -9.38 7.04 21.74
CA THR A 188 -9.31 8.51 21.66
C THR A 188 -7.97 9.10 21.20
N THR A 189 -7.17 8.42 20.38
CA THR A 189 -5.87 8.96 19.93
C THR A 189 -6.03 10.02 18.83
N THR A 190 -5.35 11.17 18.95
CA THR A 190 -5.57 12.40 18.15
C THR A 190 -4.55 12.63 17.02
N SER A 191 -3.95 11.59 16.44
CA SER A 191 -3.01 11.81 15.33
C SER A 191 -3.74 12.29 14.06
N VAL A 192 -3.27 13.40 13.52
CA VAL A 192 -3.74 14.00 12.27
C VAL A 192 -2.73 13.60 11.18
N ILE A 193 -3.22 13.05 10.08
CA ILE A 193 -2.36 12.73 8.92
C ILE A 193 -2.09 14.06 8.20
N GLN A 194 -0.88 14.60 8.31
CA GLN A 194 -0.59 16.01 8.00
C GLN A 194 -0.38 16.32 6.51
N SER A 195 -0.13 15.33 5.65
CA SER A 195 -0.10 15.52 4.20
C SER A 195 -0.19 14.15 3.54
N ALA A 196 -1.35 13.76 3.03
CA ALA A 196 -1.49 12.45 2.39
C ALA A 196 -2.15 12.52 1.01
N SER A 197 -1.66 11.68 0.10
CA SER A 197 -2.43 11.21 -1.06
C SER A 197 -3.20 9.97 -0.64
N LEU A 198 -4.51 9.95 -0.82
CA LEU A 198 -5.37 8.80 -0.56
C LEU A 198 -5.87 8.24 -1.87
N THR A 199 -5.56 6.98 -2.11
CA THR A 199 -6.05 6.24 -3.27
C THR A 199 -6.99 5.14 -2.79
N LEU A 200 -8.26 5.23 -3.19
CA LEU A 200 -9.32 4.27 -2.90
C LEU A 200 -9.73 3.60 -4.21
N HIS A 201 -9.39 2.33 -4.35
CA HIS A 201 -9.74 1.53 -5.53
C HIS A 201 -10.75 0.45 -5.16
N ARG A 202 -11.71 0.24 -6.06
CA ARG A 202 -12.70 -0.83 -5.96
C ARG A 202 -12.84 -1.53 -7.30
N ASP A 203 -12.32 -2.74 -7.38
CA ASP A 203 -12.33 -3.52 -8.63
C ASP A 203 -13.37 -4.66 -8.64
N GLN A 204 -14.15 -4.89 -7.57
CA GLN A 204 -15.13 -5.99 -7.51
C GLN A 204 -16.50 -5.62 -6.89
N ILE A 205 -17.52 -6.28 -7.45
CA ILE A 205 -18.96 -6.04 -7.31
C ILE A 205 -19.49 -6.64 -5.99
N LYS A 206 -20.31 -5.86 -5.25
CA LYS A 206 -21.05 -6.15 -3.99
C LYS A 206 -20.35 -5.88 -2.67
N THR A 207 -20.50 -4.65 -2.19
CA THR A 207 -20.47 -4.29 -0.77
C THR A 207 -20.81 -2.83 -0.55
N ILE A 208 -21.73 -2.60 0.39
CA ILE A 208 -22.12 -1.31 0.95
C ILE A 208 -21.27 -0.99 2.20
N GLU A 209 -20.38 -1.91 2.62
CA GLU A 209 -19.81 -1.92 3.97
C GLU A 209 -18.48 -1.17 4.14
N CYS A 210 -17.65 -1.02 3.08
CA CYS A 210 -16.43 -0.19 3.16
C CYS A 210 -16.78 1.25 3.55
N PHE A 211 -17.98 1.61 3.13
CA PHE A 211 -18.62 2.90 3.15
C PHE A 211 -19.42 3.13 4.43
N LYS A 212 -19.75 2.07 5.17
CA LYS A 212 -20.26 2.17 6.55
C LYS A 212 -19.28 2.90 7.46
N TRP A 213 -17.97 2.79 7.22
CA TRP A 213 -16.97 3.55 7.97
C TRP A 213 -17.16 5.07 7.83
N PHE A 214 -17.17 5.58 6.58
CA PHE A 214 -17.44 6.99 6.31
C PHE A 214 -18.83 7.44 6.80
N TYR A 215 -19.77 6.50 6.88
CA TYR A 215 -21.09 6.80 7.41
C TYR A 215 -21.14 6.87 8.94
N HIS A 216 -20.42 5.99 9.64
CA HIS A 216 -20.54 5.79 11.08
C HIS A 216 -19.37 6.37 11.90
N ALA A 217 -18.29 6.81 11.27
CA ALA A 217 -17.11 7.36 11.95
C ALA A 217 -16.77 8.80 11.53
N PRO A 218 -17.67 9.79 11.69
CA PRO A 218 -17.41 11.17 11.26
C PRO A 218 -16.17 11.80 11.92
N LYS A 219 -15.84 11.40 13.16
CA LYS A 219 -14.64 11.88 13.88
C LYS A 219 -13.31 11.35 13.31
N GLU A 220 -13.35 10.26 12.57
CA GLU A 220 -12.14 9.64 12.00
C GLU A 220 -11.84 10.24 10.63
N ILE A 221 -12.88 10.59 9.86
CA ILE A 221 -12.74 11.29 8.57
C ILE A 221 -12.14 12.68 8.76
N SER A 222 -12.48 13.38 9.84
CA SER A 222 -11.87 14.68 10.16
C SER A 222 -10.35 14.61 10.39
N ARG A 223 -9.78 13.42 10.57
CA ARG A 223 -8.31 13.22 10.66
C ARG A 223 -7.63 13.23 9.30
N LEU A 224 -8.40 13.11 8.20
CA LEU A 224 -7.94 13.26 6.82
C LEU A 224 -7.96 14.73 6.37
N SER A 225 -8.00 15.67 7.30
CA SER A 225 -8.00 17.11 7.00
C SER A 225 -6.69 17.61 6.38
N GLY A 226 -5.63 16.80 6.35
CA GLY A 226 -4.38 17.08 5.62
C GLY A 226 -4.31 16.44 4.24
N LEU A 227 -5.41 15.93 3.68
CA LEU A 227 -5.40 15.23 2.40
C LEU A 227 -5.22 16.20 1.23
N HIS A 228 -4.23 15.95 0.36
CA HIS A 228 -3.91 16.80 -0.80
C HIS A 228 -4.39 16.19 -2.11
N THR A 229 -4.28 14.86 -2.25
CA THR A 229 -4.74 14.14 -3.45
C THR A 229 -5.72 13.07 -3.02
N LEU A 230 -6.88 13.01 -3.68
CA LEU A 230 -7.85 11.94 -3.53
C LEU A 230 -8.08 11.29 -4.90
N HIS A 231 -7.67 10.04 -5.04
CA HIS A 231 -8.06 9.21 -6.17
C HIS A 231 -9.14 8.24 -5.69
N PHE A 232 -10.32 8.35 -6.27
CA PHE A 232 -11.48 7.54 -5.89
C PHE A 232 -12.02 6.83 -7.12
N ARG A 233 -11.99 5.50 -7.10
CA ARG A 233 -12.55 4.67 -8.15
C ARG A 233 -13.75 3.90 -7.63
N SER A 234 -14.90 4.08 -8.31
CA SER A 234 -16.17 3.51 -7.86
C SER A 234 -17.05 3.06 -9.02
N ASN A 235 -17.88 2.06 -8.75
CA ASN A 235 -18.94 1.58 -9.63
C ASN A 235 -20.35 1.77 -9.04
N MET A 236 -20.53 2.47 -7.91
CA MET A 236 -21.83 2.59 -7.25
C MET A 236 -22.22 4.03 -6.87
N ARG A 237 -23.48 4.38 -7.18
CA ARG A 237 -24.09 5.68 -6.87
C ARG A 237 -24.15 6.02 -5.38
N THR A 238 -24.33 5.03 -4.50
CA THR A 238 -24.46 5.26 -3.05
C THR A 238 -23.19 5.83 -2.40
N GLU A 239 -22.08 5.81 -3.13
CA GLU A 239 -20.76 6.20 -2.63
C GLU A 239 -20.48 7.70 -2.82
N PHE A 240 -21.28 8.41 -3.63
CA PHE A 240 -21.17 9.87 -3.74
C PHE A 240 -21.47 10.60 -2.43
N ALA A 241 -22.34 10.03 -1.59
CA ALA A 241 -22.63 10.57 -0.26
C ALA A 241 -21.43 10.49 0.71
N ILE A 242 -20.40 9.72 0.35
CA ILE A 242 -19.19 9.54 1.14
C ILE A 242 -18.08 10.41 0.62
N LEU A 243 -17.97 10.49 -0.71
CA LEU A 243 -17.18 11.52 -1.36
C LEU A 243 -17.55 12.90 -0.81
N SER A 244 -18.84 13.23 -0.69
CA SER A 244 -19.25 14.53 -0.12
C SER A 244 -18.74 14.77 1.30
N ARG A 245 -18.75 13.75 2.17
CA ARG A 245 -18.24 13.85 3.55
C ARG A 245 -16.71 13.93 3.61
N LEU A 246 -16.04 13.16 2.76
CA LEU A 246 -14.60 13.25 2.54
C LEU A 246 -14.24 14.68 2.14
N PHE A 247 -14.90 15.21 1.11
CA PHE A 247 -14.70 16.59 0.65
C PHE A 247 -14.94 17.60 1.74
N GLN A 248 -16.00 17.47 2.54
CA GLN A 248 -16.21 18.38 3.66
C GLN A 248 -15.02 18.37 4.63
N SER A 249 -14.45 17.19 4.88
CA SER A 249 -13.33 17.01 5.82
C SER A 249 -11.98 17.48 5.29
N CYS A 250 -11.74 17.41 3.97
CA CYS A 250 -10.49 17.82 3.34
C CYS A 250 -10.60 19.04 2.41
N SER A 251 -11.74 19.75 2.43
CA SER A 251 -12.01 20.87 1.52
C SER A 251 -10.96 21.99 1.55
N GLY A 252 -10.31 22.20 2.70
CA GLY A 252 -9.26 23.20 2.87
C GLY A 252 -7.87 22.78 2.39
N THR A 253 -7.63 21.49 2.15
CA THR A 253 -6.30 20.96 1.78
C THR A 253 -6.26 20.20 0.47
N LEU A 254 -7.42 19.76 -0.04
CA LEU A 254 -7.49 18.96 -1.24
C LEU A 254 -7.14 19.80 -2.47
N GLN A 255 -6.07 19.40 -3.17
CA GLN A 255 -5.56 20.03 -4.38
C GLN A 255 -5.95 19.25 -5.64
N GLU A 256 -5.97 17.93 -5.55
CA GLU A 256 -6.26 17.05 -6.67
C GLU A 256 -7.34 16.04 -6.30
N LEU A 257 -8.37 15.98 -7.14
CA LEU A 257 -9.42 14.98 -7.08
C LEU A 257 -9.48 14.26 -8.41
N THR A 258 -9.26 12.95 -8.38
CA THR A 258 -9.59 12.08 -9.50
C THR A 258 -10.73 11.17 -9.10
N VAL A 259 -11.82 11.22 -9.84
CA VAL A 259 -12.96 10.30 -9.67
C VAL A 259 -13.05 9.47 -10.94
N ASP A 260 -12.71 8.18 -10.84
CA ASP A 260 -12.90 7.21 -11.91
C ASP A 260 -14.20 6.45 -11.66
N ILE A 261 -15.23 6.73 -12.48
CA ILE A 261 -16.50 6.02 -12.42
C ILE A 261 -16.52 5.02 -13.56
N ALA A 262 -16.51 3.73 -13.21
CA ALA A 262 -16.44 2.65 -14.18
C ALA A 262 -17.74 2.49 -15.03
N GLU A 263 -18.84 3.17 -14.67
CA GLU A 263 -20.08 3.19 -15.45
C GLU A 263 -20.05 4.27 -16.55
N PRO A 264 -20.71 4.04 -17.70
CA PRO A 264 -20.68 4.97 -18.83
C PRO A 264 -21.18 6.36 -18.45
N ALA A 265 -20.35 7.38 -18.73
CA ALA A 265 -20.48 8.79 -18.33
C ALA A 265 -21.85 9.46 -18.62
N ASN A 266 -22.63 8.90 -19.55
CA ASN A 266 -23.91 9.45 -19.99
C ASN A 266 -25.00 9.47 -18.89
N MET A 267 -24.86 8.68 -17.82
CA MET A 267 -25.82 8.64 -16.71
C MET A 267 -25.51 9.62 -15.56
N ILE A 268 -24.34 10.26 -15.56
CA ILE A 268 -23.78 10.97 -14.39
C ILE A 268 -23.92 12.50 -14.53
N LEU A 269 -23.77 13.03 -15.75
CA LEU A 269 -23.87 14.48 -16.03
C LEU A 269 -25.23 15.10 -15.69
N TYR A 270 -26.32 14.32 -15.75
CA TYR A 270 -27.66 14.81 -15.42
C TYR A 270 -27.86 15.14 -13.93
N GLN A 271 -27.06 14.54 -13.03
CA GLN A 271 -27.35 14.59 -11.59
C GLN A 271 -26.39 15.47 -10.79
N TRP A 272 -25.18 15.74 -11.30
CA TRP A 272 -24.25 16.66 -10.62
C TRP A 272 -24.78 18.10 -10.57
N LYS A 273 -25.60 18.48 -11.56
CA LYS A 273 -26.34 19.74 -11.57
C LYS A 273 -27.35 19.86 -10.42
N GLU A 274 -27.90 18.77 -9.88
CA GLU A 274 -28.86 18.83 -8.77
C GLU A 274 -28.20 18.99 -7.39
N TYR A 275 -26.96 18.49 -7.22
CA TYR A 275 -26.25 18.52 -5.95
C TYR A 275 -25.47 19.81 -5.69
N THR A 276 -25.16 20.58 -6.74
CA THR A 276 -24.43 21.85 -6.65
C THR A 276 -25.35 23.08 -6.68
N SER A 277 -26.64 22.88 -6.92
CA SER A 277 -27.66 23.95 -6.99
C SER A 277 -28.52 24.07 -5.72
N LYS A 278 -28.06 23.54 -4.58
CA LYS A 278 -28.65 23.73 -3.24
C LYS A 278 -27.55 24.16 -2.27
#